data_AF-A0A946FTP9-F1
#
_entry.id   AF-A0A946FTP9-F1
#
_cell.length_a   1.000
_cell.length_b   1.000
_cell.length_c   1.000
_cell.angle_alpha   90.00
_cell.angle_beta   90.00
_cell.angle_gamma   90.00
#
_symmetry.space_group_name_H-M   'P 1'
#
loop_
_entity.id
_entity.type
_entity.pdbx_description
1 polymer ?
#
loop_
_entity_poly.entity_id
_entity_poly.type
_entity_poly.pdbx_seq_one_letter_code
_entity_poly.pdbx_strand_id
1 'polypeptide(L)' 'MEHEIEIITGKVAKNHVHIFISYRPTQNISKVLQWSKGISSSLLLSEFAHLCKKFWGYHLWARGSSPEI' A
#
# COMPACT_ATOMS: atom_id res chain seq x y z
N MET A 1 -11.30 -13.46 5.04
CA MET A 1 -10.50 -13.99 3.92
C MET A 1 -9.12 -13.39 4.06
N GLU A 2 -8.16 -14.15 4.56
CA GLU A 2 -6.76 -13.76 4.47
C GLU A 2 -6.38 -13.83 3.00
N HIS A 3 -6.10 -12.67 2.40
CA HIS A 3 -5.49 -12.63 1.08
C HIS A 3 -4.09 -13.20 1.29
N GLU A 4 -3.83 -14.43 0.84
CA GLU A 4 -2.53 -15.09 0.96
C GLU A 4 -1.45 -14.31 0.21
N ILE A 5 -0.99 -13.22 0.83
CA ILE A 5 0.03 -12.30 0.37
C ILE A 5 1.01 -12.25 1.52
N GLU A 6 2.23 -12.71 1.26
CA GLU A 6 3.30 -12.69 2.24
C GLU A 6 4.24 -11.54 1.90
N ILE A 7 4.58 -10.71 2.89
CA ILE A 7 5.60 -9.67 2.73
C ILE A 7 6.95 -10.33 3.00
N ILE A 8 7.76 -10.48 1.95
CA ILE A 8 9.10 -11.04 2.06
C ILE A 8 10.04 -9.98 2.63
N THR A 9 10.02 -8.76 2.07
CA THR A 9 10.79 -7.63 2.60
C THR A 9 10.08 -6.30 2.34
N GLY A 10 10.40 -5.28 3.13
CA GLY A 10 9.90 -3.92 2.96
C GLY A 10 10.95 -2.87 3.27
N LYS A 11 10.96 -1.78 2.50
CA LYS A 11 11.83 -0.62 2.72
C LYS A 11 11.03 0.67 2.59
N VAL A 12 11.08 1.49 3.63
CA VAL A 12 10.46 2.81 3.64
C VAL A 12 11.50 3.87 3.27
N ALA A 13 11.26 4.57 2.18
CA ALA A 13 12.02 5.77 1.80
C ALA A 13 11.23 7.03 2.19
N LYS A 14 11.88 8.19 2.07
CA LYS A 14 11.28 9.49 2.46
C LYS A 14 9.97 9.81 1.73
N ASN A 15 9.82 9.36 0.48
CA ASN A 15 8.68 9.68 -0.39
C ASN A 15 8.04 8.47 -1.07
N HIS A 16 8.52 7.25 -0.81
CA HIS A 16 7.98 6.03 -1.40
C HIS A 16 8.28 4.81 -0.51
N VAL A 17 7.61 3.70 -0.77
CA VAL A 17 7.82 2.43 -0.07
C VAL A 17 8.04 1.34 -1.11
N HIS A 18 9.11 0.56 -0.95
CA HIS A 18 9.30 -0.68 -1.69
C HIS A 18 8.81 -1.83 -0.83
N ILE A 19 8.02 -2.72 -1.43
CA ILE A 19 7.52 -3.93 -0.77
C ILE A 19 7.76 -5.07 -1.74
N PHE A 20 8.51 -6.08 -1.29
CA PHE A 20 8.69 -7.33 -2.01
C PHE A 20 7.72 -8.36 -1.41
N ILE A 21 6.80 -8.86 -2.24
CA ILE A 21 5.71 -9.73 -1.81
C ILE A 21 5.72 -11.05 -2.57
N SER A 22 5.38 -12.13 -1.87
CA SER A 22 4.96 -13.40 -2.46
C SER A 22 3.43 -13.40 -2.55
N TYR A 23 2.90 -13.79 -3.71
CA TYR A 23 1.46 -13.87 -3.93
C TYR A 23 1.14 -14.99 -4.93
N ARG A 24 -0.10 -15.51 -4.91
CA ARG A 24 -0.49 -16.57 -5.85
C ARG A 24 -0.59 -16.01 -7.28
N PRO A 25 -0.12 -16.74 -8.32
CA PRO A 25 -0.22 -16.28 -9.71
C PRO A 25 -1.66 -16.00 -10.18
N THR A 26 -2.65 -16.63 -9.56
CA THR A 26 -4.08 -16.44 -9.88
C THR A 26 -4.66 -15.14 -9.32
N GLN A 27 -3.94 -14.45 -8.42
CA GLN A 27 -4.38 -13.19 -7.87
C GLN A 27 -4.03 -12.04 -8.82
N ASN A 28 -4.98 -11.11 -8.97
CA ASN A 28 -4.76 -9.92 -9.76
C ASN A 28 -3.85 -8.94 -8.99
N ILE A 29 -2.66 -8.69 -9.53
CA ILE A 29 -1.66 -7.80 -8.91
C ILE A 29 -2.21 -6.39 -8.64
N SER A 30 -3.06 -5.85 -9.52
CA SER A 30 -3.68 -4.54 -9.31
C SER A 30 -4.61 -4.51 -8.09
N LYS A 31 -5.33 -5.61 -7.81
CA LYS A 31 -6.14 -5.75 -6.58
C LYS A 31 -5.27 -5.83 -5.35
N VAL A 32 -4.18 -6.60 -5.40
CA VAL A 32 -3.20 -6.69 -4.29
C VAL A 32 -2.67 -5.30 -3.94
N LEU A 33 -2.19 -4.56 -4.94
CA LEU A 33 -1.68 -3.20 -4.77
C LEU A 33 -2.76 -2.21 -4.29
N GLN A 34 -4.00 -2.35 -4.79
CA GLN A 34 -5.13 -1.53 -4.33
C GLN A 34 -5.42 -1.77 -2.85
N TRP A 35 -5.45 -3.02 -2.39
CA TRP A 35 -5.66 -3.35 -0.98
C TRP A 35 -4.53 -2.83 -0.10
N SER A 36 -3.27 -3.09 -0.47
CA SER A 36 -2.11 -2.61 0.29
C SER A 36 -2.13 -1.09 0.47
N LYS A 37 -2.42 -0.34 -0.61
CA LYS A 37 -2.53 1.12 -0.56
C LYS A 37 -3.76 1.60 0.22
N GLY A 38 -4.90 0.96 0.06
CA GLY A 38 -6.14 1.32 0.74
C GLY A 38 -6.06 1.10 2.25
N ILE A 39 -5.62 -0.08 2.67
CA ILE A 39 -5.46 -0.45 4.08
C ILE A 39 -4.45 0.48 4.77
N SER A 40 -3.27 0.67 4.15
CA SER A 40 -2.26 1.57 4.72
C SER A 40 -2.72 3.03 4.79
N SER A 41 -3.43 3.52 3.76
CA SER A 41 -4.00 4.88 3.80
C SER A 41 -4.99 5.03 4.95
N SER A 42 -5.91 4.07 5.11
CA SER A 42 -6.90 4.09 6.20
C SER A 42 -6.23 4.06 7.58
N LEU A 43 -5.25 3.17 7.78
CA LEU A 43 -4.56 3.03 9.06
C LEU A 43 -3.74 4.30 9.38
N LEU A 44 -2.91 4.77 8.45
CA LEU A 44 -2.03 5.92 8.69
C LEU A 44 -2.81 7.22 8.88
N LEU A 45 -3.90 7.43 8.14
CA LEU A 45 -4.71 8.64 8.29
C LEU A 45 -5.57 8.63 9.56
N SER A 46 -5.94 7.45 10.07
CA SER A 46 -6.66 7.33 11.34
C SER A 46 -5.72 7.48 12.55
N GLU A 47 -4.49 6.96 12.46
CA GLU A 47 -3.50 7.03 13.54
C GLU A 47 -2.80 8.40 13.63
N PHE A 48 -2.51 9.04 12.51
CA PHE A 48 -1.74 10.27 12.46
C PHE A 48 -2.56 11.48 12.01
N ALA A 49 -3.12 12.22 12.97
CA ALA A 49 -3.97 13.39 12.71
C ALA A 49 -3.29 14.47 11.83
N HIS A 50 -1.96 14.61 11.90
CA HIS A 50 -1.21 15.53 11.06
C HIS A 50 -1.14 15.08 9.59
N LEU A 51 -1.19 13.77 9.31
CA LEU A 51 -1.29 13.24 7.95
C LEU A 51 -2.70 13.46 7.39
N CYS A 52 -3.74 13.25 8.19
CA CYS A 52 -5.12 13.52 7.80
C CYS A 52 -5.34 14.98 7.37
N LYS A 53 -4.75 15.93 8.11
CA LYS A 53 -4.76 17.36 7.75
C LYS A 53 -3.93 17.71 6.50
N LYS A 54 -2.99 16.86 6.10
CA LYS A 54 -2.12 17.10 4.94
C LYS A 54 -2.67 16.45 3.67
N PHE A 55 -3.25 15.25 3.80
CA PHE A 55 -3.74 14.41 2.70
C PHE A 55 -5.25 14.26 2.78
N TRP A 56 -5.97 15.37 2.61
CA TRP A 56 -7.43 15.40 2.58
C TRP A 56 -7.99 14.47 1.48
N GLY A 57 -9.11 13.83 1.78
CA GLY A 57 -9.78 12.93 0.82
C GLY A 57 -9.09 11.57 0.62
N TYR A 58 -8.28 11.11 1.59
CA TYR A 58 -7.61 9.81 1.55
C TYR A 58 -6.58 9.63 0.42
N HIS A 59 -6.08 10.74 -0.14
CA HIS A 59 -5.07 10.77 -1.20
C HIS A 59 -3.64 10.68 -0.65
N LEU A 60 -3.35 9.66 0.17
CA LEU A 60 -2.01 9.43 0.71
C LEU A 60 -1.02 8.96 -0.38
N TRP A 61 -1.49 8.06 -1.26
CA TRP A 61 -0.67 7.47 -2.32
C TRP A 61 -0.91 8.14 -3.67
N ALA A 62 0.13 8.23 -4.49
CA ALA A 62 0.00 8.61 -5.90
C ALA A 62 -0.89 7.62 -6.65
N ARG A 63 -1.59 8.13 -7.67
CA ARG A 63 -2.41 7.30 -8.57
C ARG A 63 -1.50 6.40 -9.40
N GLY A 64 -1.83 5.12 -9.46
CA GLY A 64 -1.00 4.11 -10.13
C GLY A 64 0.11 3.56 -9.25
N SER A 65 0.51 2.32 -9.53
CA SER A 65 1.68 1.66 -8.94
C SER A 65 2.48 1.11 -10.11
N SER A 66 3.79 1.36 -10.14
CA SER A 66 4.69 0.68 -11.07
C SER A 66 5.19 -0.57 -10.36
N PRO A 67 4.75 -1.78 -10.73
CA PRO A 67 5.42 -2.99 -10.30
C PRO A 67 6.81 -3.01 -10.93
N GLU A 68 7.83 -3.10 -10.10
CA GLU A 68 9.19 -3.44 -10.53
C GLU A 68 9.29 -4.96 -10.38
N ILE A 69 9.54 -5.66 -11.49
CA ILE A 69 9.72 -7.12 -11.53
C ILE A 69 11.20 -7.42 -11.35
#